data_AF-A0A0A2M5W9-F1
#
_entry.id   AF-A0A0A2M5W9-F1
#
_cell.length_a   1.000
_cell.length_b   1.000
_cell.length_c   1.000
_cell.angle_alpha   90.00
_cell.angle_beta   90.00
_cell.angle_gamma   90.00
#
_symmetry.space_group_name_H-M   'P 1'
#
loop_
_entity.id
_entity.type
_entity.pdbx_description
1 polymer ?
#
loop_
_entity_poly.entity_id
_entity_poly.type
_entity_poly.pdbx_seq_one_letter_code
_entity_poly.pdbx_strand_id
1 'polypeptide(L)' 'MKNEIKIIYKSLKNKMLFCEKNCKSFGIKPSTMYTNWFSGFWQIPDDKLVEIRNLLTDAVSEEQRLKNIESV' A
#
# COMPACT_ATOMS: atom_id res chain seq x y z
N MET A 1 -7.57 -3.33 -12.30
CA MET A 1 -6.84 -2.49 -11.33
C MET A 1 -6.86 -3.02 -9.91
N LYS A 2 -8.02 -3.28 -9.27
CA LYS A 2 -8.06 -3.83 -7.89
C LYS A 2 -7.26 -5.14 -7.71
N ASN A 3 -7.30 -6.04 -8.69
CA ASN A 3 -6.49 -7.28 -8.66
C ASN A 3 -4.97 -7.02 -8.73
N GLU A 4 -4.54 -6.04 -9.51
CA GLU A 4 -3.13 -5.64 -9.62
C GLU A 4 -2.65 -5.04 -8.29
N ILE A 5 -3.42 -4.09 -7.73
CA ILE A 5 -3.18 -3.52 -6.40
C ILE A 5 -3.05 -4.62 -5.35
N LYS A 6 -3.92 -5.64 -5.40
CA LYS A 6 -3.89 -6.78 -4.48
C LYS A 6 -2.60 -7.60 -4.60
N ILE A 7 -2.08 -7.78 -5.81
CA ILE A 7 -0.80 -8.45 -6.04
C ILE A 7 0.34 -7.62 -5.45
N ILE A 8 0.40 -6.33 -5.76
CA ILE A 8 1.48 -5.44 -5.26
C ILE A 8 1.45 -5.35 -3.73
N TYR A 9 0.28 -5.16 -3.13
CA TYR A 9 0.12 -5.10 -1.68
C TYR A 9 0.54 -6.39 -0.97
N LYS A 10 0.37 -7.57 -1.60
CA LYS A 10 0.84 -8.83 -1.03
C LYS A 10 2.36 -8.88 -0.94
N SER A 11 3.07 -8.29 -1.90
CA SER A 11 4.54 -8.22 -1.94
C SER A 11 5.14 -7.24 -0.92
N LEU A 12 4.35 -6.28 -0.44
CA LEU A 12 4.78 -5.33 0.57
C LEU A 12 4.99 -6.04 1.92
N LYS A 13 6.16 -5.88 2.53
CA LYS A 13 6.45 -6.46 3.85
C LYS A 13 5.74 -5.67 4.95
N ASN A 14 5.94 -4.36 5.00
CA ASN A 14 5.40 -3.54 6.08
C ASN A 14 4.08 -2.85 5.69
N LYS A 15 3.02 -3.65 5.65
CA LYS A 15 1.66 -3.21 5.26
C LYS A 15 1.08 -2.13 6.18
N MET A 16 1.34 -2.21 7.49
CA MET A 16 0.83 -1.23 8.45
C MET A 16 1.52 0.12 8.28
N LEU A 17 2.85 0.12 8.14
CA LEU A 17 3.63 1.34 7.89
C LEU A 17 3.19 2.06 6.61
N PHE A 18 2.88 1.31 5.55
CA PHE A 18 2.31 1.89 4.33
C PHE A 18 0.97 2.60 4.60
N CYS A 19 0.08 1.98 5.38
CA CYS A 19 -1.20 2.59 5.74
C CYS A 19 -0.99 3.85 6.59
N GLU A 20 -0.07 3.84 7.55
CA GLU A 20 0.23 5.01 8.40
C GLU A 20 0.78 6.20 7.62
N LYS A 21 1.66 5.95 6.65
CA LYS A 21 2.27 7.00 5.82
C LYS A 21 1.26 7.68 4.90
N ASN A 22 0.31 6.90 4.36
CA ASN A 22 -0.56 7.38 3.28
C ASN A 22 -1.97 7.76 3.74
N CYS A 23 -2.46 7.28 4.88
CA CYS A 23 -3.85 7.50 5.28
C CYS A 23 -4.22 8.98 5.46
N LYS A 24 -3.24 9.83 5.82
CA LYS A 24 -3.45 11.29 5.98
C LYS A 24 -3.85 11.95 4.67
N SER A 25 -3.24 11.55 3.55
CA SER A 25 -3.55 12.08 2.21
C SER A 25 -4.98 11.76 1.77
N PHE A 26 -5.55 10.69 2.33
CA PHE A 26 -6.93 10.24 2.04
C PHE A 26 -7.94 10.64 3.14
N GLY A 27 -7.51 11.34 4.20
CA GLY A 27 -8.40 11.76 5.28
C GLY A 27 -9.00 10.61 6.10
N ILE A 28 -8.35 9.43 6.11
CA ILE A 28 -8.83 8.24 6.84
C ILE A 28 -7.84 7.80 7.91
N LYS A 29 -8.30 6.98 8.86
CA LYS A 29 -7.43 6.36 9.86
C LYS A 29 -6.59 5.24 9.24
N PRO A 30 -5.35 4.99 9.72
CA PRO A 30 -4.52 3.88 9.25
C PRO A 30 -5.24 2.53 9.33
N SER A 31 -5.98 2.28 10.42
CA SER A 31 -6.76 1.05 10.62
C SER A 31 -7.92 0.92 9.65
N THR A 32 -8.59 2.01 9.30
CA THR A 32 -9.65 2.03 8.27
C THR A 32 -9.05 1.71 6.90
N MET A 33 -7.92 2.32 6.57
CA MET A 33 -7.20 2.02 5.32
C MET A 33 -6.79 0.55 5.28
N TYR A 34 -6.16 0.02 6.33
CA TYR A 34 -5.76 -1.38 6.40
C TYR A 34 -6.96 -2.33 6.27
N THR A 35 -7.99 -2.16 7.10
CA THR A 35 -9.12 -3.09 7.19
C THR A 35 -10.03 -2.99 5.97
N ASN A 36 -10.45 -1.77 5.61
CA ASN A 36 -11.47 -1.58 4.58
C ASN A 36 -10.86 -1.65 3.18
N TRP A 37 -9.68 -1.08 2.97
CA TRP A 37 -9.11 -0.98 1.62
C TRP A 37 -8.29 -2.21 1.23
N PHE A 38 -7.59 -2.85 2.16
CA PHE A 38 -6.59 -3.87 1.82
C PHE A 38 -6.75 -5.23 2.53
N SER A 39 -7.59 -5.33 3.55
CA SER A 39 -7.80 -6.57 4.31
C SER A 39 -9.06 -7.30 3.81
N GLY A 40 -10.04 -7.57 4.68
CA GLY A 40 -11.20 -8.39 4.35
C GLY A 40 -12.11 -7.78 3.27
N PHE A 41 -12.20 -6.46 3.19
CA PHE A 41 -13.24 -5.79 2.39
C PHE A 41 -12.81 -5.39 0.98
N TRP A 42 -11.53 -5.06 0.75
CA TRP A 42 -11.02 -4.61 -0.56
C TRP A 42 -11.81 -3.44 -1.19
N GLN A 43 -12.30 -2.52 -0.35
CA GLN A 43 -13.15 -1.38 -0.73
C GLN A 43 -12.32 -0.11 -0.98
N ILE A 44 -11.32 -0.19 -1.85
CA ILE A 44 -10.65 1.01 -2.35
C ILE A 44 -11.63 1.76 -3.26
N PRO A 45 -11.87 3.07 -3.04
CA PRO A 45 -12.66 3.89 -3.95
C PRO A 45 -12.08 3.91 -5.37
N ASP A 46 -12.94 3.89 -6.39
CA ASP A 46 -12.49 3.72 -7.78
C ASP A 46 -11.65 4.91 -8.28
N ASP A 47 -11.93 6.12 -7.80
CA ASP A 47 -11.17 7.35 -8.09
C ASP A 47 -9.77 7.36 -7.45
N LYS A 48 -9.51 6.46 -6.49
CA LYS A 48 -8.21 6.34 -5.79
C LYS A 48 -7.35 5.20 -6.31
N LEU A 49 -7.85 4.37 -7.23
CA LEU A 49 -7.15 3.16 -7.66
C LEU A 49 -5.78 3.44 -8.28
N VAL A 50 -5.70 4.45 -9.16
CA VAL A 50 -4.45 4.81 -9.84
C VAL A 50 -3.41 5.33 -8.83
N GLU A 51 -3.84 6.22 -7.95
CA GLU A 51 -2.98 6.81 -6.92
C GLU A 51 -2.44 5.72 -5.97
N ILE A 52 -3.32 4.83 -5.47
CA ILE A 52 -2.93 3.73 -4.59
C ILE A 52 -1.99 2.75 -5.27
N ARG A 53 -2.21 2.46 -6.55
CA ARG A 53 -1.34 1.58 -7.33
C ARG A 53 0.07 2.15 -7.45
N ASN A 54 0.20 3.46 -7.68
CA ASN A 54 1.51 4.12 -7.76
C ASN A 54 2.20 4.13 -6.38
N LEU A 55 1.50 4.55 -5.32
CA LEU A 55 2.04 4.57 -3.96
C LEU A 55 2.54 3.20 -3.50
N LEU A 56 1.81 2.13 -3.82
CA LEU A 56 2.21 0.77 -3.50
C LEU A 56 3.44 0.31 -4.29
N THR A 57 3.52 0.69 -5.57
CA THR A 57 4.67 0.36 -6.41
C THR A 57 5.93 1.02 -5.85
N ASP A 58 5.85 2.30 -5.53
CA ASP A 58 6.97 3.06 -4.94
C ASP A 58 7.40 2.47 -3.59
N ALA A 59 6.44 2.10 -2.74
CA ALA A 59 6.72 1.49 -1.45
C ALA A 59 7.45 0.14 -1.58
N VAL A 60 7.03 -0.72 -2.53
CA VAL A 60 7.69 -2.00 -2.78
C VAL A 60 9.09 -1.79 -3.36
N SER A 61 9.26 -0.87 -4.30
CA SER A 61 10.57 -0.53 -4.86
C SER A 61 11.54 -0.01 -3.80
N GLU A 62 11.07 0.81 -2.87
CA GLU A 62 11.89 1.31 -1.77
C GLU A 62 12.28 0.19 -0.79
N GLU A 63 11.37 -0.72 -0.43
CA GLU A 63 11.72 -1.89 0.40
C GLU A 63 12.78 -2.78 -0.28
N GLN A 64 12.71 -2.95 -1.60
CA GLN A 64 13.70 -3.69 -2.37
C GLN A 64 15.06 -2.97 -2.38
N ARG A 65 15.06 -1.64 -2.59
CA ARG A 65 16.26 -0.82 -2.59
C ARG A 65 16.99 -0.89 -1.24
N LEU A 66 16.26 -0.73 -0.14
CA LEU A 66 16.82 -0.81 1.22
C LEU A 66 17.39 -2.20 1.51
N LYS A 67 16.68 -3.27 1.13
CA LYS A 67 17.19 -4.64 1.30
C LYS A 67 18.52 -4.87 0.57
N ASN A 68 18.67 -4.32 -0.62
CA ASN A 68 19.91 -4.46 -1.39
C ASN A 68 21.08 -3.70 -0.75
N ILE A 69 20.82 -2.58 -0.06
CA ILE A 69 21.84 -1.81 0.66
C ILE A 69 22.28 -2.55 1.93
N GLU A 70 21.34 -3.15 2.68
CA GLU A 70 21.65 -3.92 3.90
C GLU A 70 22.38 -5.25 3.63
N SER A 71 22.38 -5.71 2.37
CA SER A 71 23.01 -6.97 1.97
C SER A 71 24.43 -6.79 1.40
N VAL A 72 24.97 -5.57 1.41
CA VAL A 72 26.33 -5.19 0.97
C VAL A 72 27.15 -4.79 2.18
#